data_AF-A0A2P7EDI5-F1
#
_entry.id   AF-A0A2P7EDI5-F1
#
_cell.length_a   1.000
_cell.length_b   1.000
_cell.length_c   1.000
_cell.angle_alpha   90.00
_cell.angle_beta   90.00
_cell.angle_gamma   90.00
#
_symmetry.space_group_name_H-M   'P 1'
#
loop_
_entity.id
_entity.type
_entity.pdbx_description
1 polymer ?
#
loop_
_entity_poly.entity_id
_entity_poly.type
_entity_poly.pdbx_seq_one_letter_code
_entity_poly.pdbx_strand_id
1 'polypeptide(L)'
;MFLMVLQIPILFMQLPGFGGGSLLSLVRPQVEAHMTRECLKALGKAENGLSGLQGLCSDIARPASVCVVQEIERNGSMLQVAAEALAGKPGPVSMQVAATCISKLMDAARPSWDQQFPLR
;
A
#
# COMPACT_ATOMS: atom_id res chain seq x y z
N MET A 1 -19.48 48.48 21.59
CA MET A 1 -19.71 47.12 22.12
C MET A 1 -20.08 46.21 20.93
N PHE A 2 -19.40 46.22 19.79
CA PHE A 2 -18.04 45.73 19.46
C PHE A 2 -17.67 44.37 20.07
N LEU A 3 -17.48 43.40 19.17
CA LEU A 3 -16.78 42.11 19.28
C LEU A 3 -17.50 40.96 19.99
N MET A 4 -18.41 40.28 19.28
CA MET A 4 -18.83 38.92 19.65
C MET A 4 -19.23 38.07 18.42
N VAL A 5 -18.43 38.12 17.33
CA VAL A 5 -18.68 37.33 16.08
C VAL A 5 -17.43 36.60 15.59
N LEU A 6 -16.38 36.45 16.42
CA LEU A 6 -15.11 35.91 15.91
C LEU A 6 -14.32 35.08 16.93
N GLN A 7 -14.92 34.02 17.49
CA GLN A 7 -14.21 33.02 18.29
C GLN A 7 -14.72 31.57 18.04
N ILE A 8 -14.99 31.22 16.78
CA ILE A 8 -14.98 29.80 16.35
C ILE A 8 -13.78 29.49 15.43
N PRO A 9 -12.53 29.93 15.71
CA PRO A 9 -11.39 29.44 14.97
C PRO A 9 -10.83 28.18 15.66
N ILE A 10 -10.57 27.16 14.84
CA ILE A 10 -9.46 26.21 15.01
C ILE A 10 -9.66 25.03 15.97
N LEU A 11 -10.62 25.04 16.91
CA LEU A 11 -10.76 23.91 17.85
C LEU A 11 -11.25 22.59 17.20
N PHE A 12 -11.76 22.64 15.97
CA PHE A 12 -12.12 21.42 15.22
C PHE A 12 -10.94 20.76 14.50
N MET A 13 -9.77 21.39 14.45
CA MET A 13 -8.60 20.87 13.71
C MET A 13 -7.64 20.03 14.57
N GLN A 14 -7.94 19.84 15.86
CA GLN A 14 -7.05 19.18 16.83
C GLN A 14 -7.58 17.86 17.40
N LEU A 15 -8.67 17.28 16.86
CA LEU A 15 -9.08 15.94 17.26
C LEU A 15 -8.05 14.91 16.75
N PRO A 16 -7.24 14.26 17.62
CA PRO A 16 -6.28 13.24 17.23
C PRO A 16 -6.96 11.89 16.92
N GLY A 17 -8.22 11.91 16.50
CA GLY A 17 -9.08 10.74 16.32
C GLY A 17 -9.75 10.63 14.96
N PHE A 18 -9.53 11.59 14.05
CA PHE A 18 -10.02 11.55 12.66
C PHE A 18 -8.86 11.28 11.67
N GLY A 19 -7.84 10.54 12.08
CA GLY A 19 -6.77 10.08 11.20
C GLY A 19 -7.10 8.73 10.56
N GLY A 20 -7.43 8.70 9.27
CA GLY A 20 -7.22 7.58 8.31
C GLY A 20 -7.89 6.21 8.53
N GLY A 21 -8.34 5.85 9.73
CA GLY A 21 -8.62 4.44 10.07
C GLY A 21 -9.89 3.82 9.46
N SER A 22 -10.85 4.62 8.98
CA SER A 22 -12.21 4.10 8.75
C SER A 22 -12.56 3.78 7.29
N LEU A 23 -11.80 4.27 6.30
CA LEU A 23 -12.03 3.96 4.89
C LEU A 23 -10.98 2.99 4.33
N LEU A 24 -9.74 3.08 4.80
CA LEU A 24 -8.63 2.30 4.25
C LEU A 24 -8.57 0.88 4.81
N SER A 25 -9.19 0.65 5.97
CA SER A 25 -9.48 -0.70 6.46
C SER A 25 -10.41 -1.47 5.51
N LEU A 26 -11.26 -0.78 4.75
CA LEU A 26 -12.14 -1.39 3.73
C LEU A 26 -11.42 -1.62 2.38
N VAL A 27 -10.48 -0.74 2.02
CA VAL A 27 -9.74 -0.82 0.75
C VAL A 27 -8.64 -1.88 0.81
N ARG A 28 -7.94 -1.99 1.94
CA ARG A 28 -6.84 -2.94 2.13
C ARG A 28 -7.16 -4.38 1.71
N PRO A 29 -8.24 -5.03 2.17
CA PRO A 29 -8.52 -6.42 1.79
C PRO A 29 -8.75 -6.60 0.29
N GLN A 30 -9.28 -5.58 -0.41
CA GLN A 30 -9.45 -5.64 -1.87
C GLN A 30 -8.10 -5.58 -2.58
N VAL A 31 -7.20 -4.71 -2.11
CA VAL A 31 -5.82 -4.59 -2.65
C VAL A 31 -5.05 -5.89 -2.44
N GLU A 32 -5.12 -6.46 -1.24
CA GLU A 32 -4.46 -7.74 -0.90
C GLU A 32 -4.96 -8.89 -1.77
N ALA A 33 -6.28 -9.01 -1.95
CA ALA A 33 -6.87 -10.03 -2.80
C ALA A 33 -6.49 -9.84 -4.28
N HIS A 34 -6.42 -8.60 -4.76
CA HIS A 34 -5.98 -8.30 -6.12
C HIS A 34 -4.50 -8.68 -6.34
N MET A 35 -3.62 -8.28 -5.43
CA MET A 35 -2.20 -8.65 -5.47
C MET A 35 -1.99 -10.16 -5.44
N THR A 36 -2.74 -10.87 -4.58
CA THR A 36 -2.68 -12.34 -4.49
C THR A 36 -3.06 -12.98 -5.83
N ARG A 37 -4.13 -12.50 -6.48
CA ARG A 37 -4.57 -13.02 -7.80
C ARG A 37 -3.53 -12.78 -8.89
N GLU A 38 -2.95 -11.58 -8.96
CA GLU A 38 -1.94 -11.29 -9.99
C GLU A 38 -0.65 -12.09 -9.76
N CYS A 39 -0.26 -12.31 -8.50
CA CYS A 39 0.84 -13.21 -8.15
C CYS A 39 0.54 -14.65 -8.61
N LEU A 40 -0.63 -15.20 -8.28
CA LEU A 40 -1.04 -16.54 -8.71
C LEU A 40 -1.11 -16.67 -10.23
N LYS A 41 -1.56 -15.64 -10.93
CA LYS A 41 -1.58 -15.59 -12.40
C LYS A 41 -0.17 -15.58 -13.00
N ALA A 42 0.76 -14.86 -12.38
CA ALA A 42 2.17 -14.88 -12.77
C ALA A 42 2.79 -16.26 -12.52
N LEU A 43 2.48 -16.90 -11.38
CA LEU A 43 2.91 -18.26 -11.07
C LEU A 43 2.33 -19.29 -12.04
N GLY A 44 1.05 -19.19 -12.40
CA GLY A 44 0.39 -20.12 -13.34
C GLY A 44 0.88 -19.99 -14.78
N LYS A 45 1.58 -18.90 -15.12
CA LYS A 45 2.28 -18.73 -16.40
C LYS A 45 3.72 -19.27 -16.36
N ALA A 46 4.26 -19.57 -15.18
CA ALA A 46 5.58 -20.18 -15.06
C ALA A 46 5.45 -21.70 -15.26
N GLU A 47 6.09 -22.24 -16.29
CA GLU A 47 5.89 -23.63 -16.74
C GLU A 47 6.39 -24.71 -15.76
N ASN A 48 7.08 -24.36 -14.66
CA ASN A 48 7.81 -25.33 -13.84
C ASN A 48 7.66 -25.08 -12.34
N GLY A 49 7.11 -26.04 -11.59
CA GLY A 49 7.46 -26.28 -10.17
C GLY A 49 7.06 -25.26 -9.09
N LEU A 50 6.55 -24.07 -9.43
CA LEU A 50 6.22 -23.03 -8.44
C LEU A 50 4.88 -23.25 -7.69
N SER A 51 4.24 -24.42 -7.81
CA SER A 51 2.98 -24.73 -7.11
C SER A 51 3.08 -24.59 -5.58
N GLY A 52 4.27 -24.79 -5.00
CA GLY A 52 4.51 -24.59 -3.56
C GLY A 52 4.54 -23.12 -3.10
N LEU A 53 4.55 -22.15 -4.04
CA LEU A 53 4.64 -20.72 -3.75
C LEU A 53 3.27 -20.02 -3.70
N GLN A 54 2.17 -20.77 -3.86
CA GLN A 54 0.82 -20.22 -3.76
C GLN A 54 0.55 -19.57 -2.40
N GLY A 55 1.03 -20.19 -1.31
CA GLY A 55 0.96 -19.59 0.04
C GLY A 55 1.78 -18.29 0.14
N LEU A 56 2.95 -18.26 -0.52
CA LEU A 56 3.84 -17.10 -0.54
C LEU A 56 3.18 -15.88 -1.22
N CYS A 57 2.30 -16.09 -2.20
CA CYS A 57 1.54 -14.99 -2.80
C CYS A 57 0.67 -14.26 -1.78
N SER A 58 0.03 -14.98 -0.86
CA SER A 58 -0.76 -14.37 0.22
C SER A 58 0.15 -13.69 1.25
N ASP A 59 1.27 -14.34 1.60
CA ASP A 59 2.20 -13.83 2.61
C ASP A 59 2.91 -12.53 2.17
N ILE A 60 3.17 -12.37 0.87
CA ILE A 60 3.74 -11.14 0.30
C ILE A 60 2.66 -10.08 0.04
N ALA A 61 1.47 -10.48 -0.39
CA ALA A 61 0.38 -9.54 -0.67
C ALA A 61 -0.04 -8.75 0.57
N ARG A 62 0.03 -9.36 1.75
CA ARG A 62 -0.40 -8.74 3.01
C ARG A 62 0.46 -7.54 3.46
N PRO A 63 1.80 -7.62 3.57
CA PRO A 63 2.64 -6.47 3.89
C PRO A 63 2.70 -5.46 2.73
N ALA A 64 2.61 -5.91 1.47
CA ALA A 64 2.55 -5.04 0.30
C ALA A 64 1.25 -4.18 0.28
N SER A 65 0.10 -4.78 0.60
CA SER A 65 -1.19 -4.07 0.63
C SER A 65 -1.20 -2.96 1.69
N VAL A 66 -0.60 -3.22 2.87
CA VAL A 66 -0.41 -2.22 3.92
C VAL A 66 0.42 -1.05 3.42
N CYS A 67 1.56 -1.33 2.81
CA CYS A 67 2.44 -0.27 2.32
C CYS A 67 1.76 0.60 1.26
N VAL A 68 1.11 -0.01 0.27
CA VAL A 68 0.46 0.74 -0.82
C VAL A 68 -0.61 1.69 -0.28
N VAL A 69 -1.45 1.18 0.62
CA VAL A 69 -2.50 1.96 1.28
C VAL A 69 -1.90 3.15 2.04
N GLN A 70 -0.88 2.91 2.87
CA GLN A 70 -0.22 3.96 3.66
C GLN A 70 0.51 5.00 2.79
N GLU A 71 1.15 4.57 1.71
CA GLU A 71 1.90 5.47 0.82
C GLU A 71 0.95 6.35 -0.01
N ILE A 72 -0.21 5.81 -0.40
CA ILE A 72 -1.27 6.58 -1.04
C ILE A 72 -1.84 7.64 -0.10
N GLU A 73 -2.08 7.30 1.17
CA GLU A 73 -2.53 8.26 2.18
C GLU A 73 -1.50 9.35 2.43
N ARG A 74 -0.24 8.95 2.65
CA ARG A 74 0.85 9.85 3.00
C ARG A 74 1.13 10.89 1.92
N ASN A 75 1.04 10.49 0.65
CA ASN A 75 1.33 11.37 -0.48
C ASN A 75 0.08 12.07 -1.04
N GLY A 76 -1.11 11.81 -0.49
CA GLY A 76 -2.37 12.36 -1.03
C GLY A 76 -2.68 11.89 -2.45
N SER A 77 -2.04 10.82 -2.92
CA SER A 77 -2.04 10.39 -4.33
C SER A 77 -3.28 9.57 -4.71
N MET A 78 -4.24 9.39 -3.80
CA MET A 78 -5.39 8.49 -3.99
C MET A 78 -6.19 8.80 -5.26
N LEU A 79 -6.41 10.08 -5.56
CA LEU A 79 -7.16 10.49 -6.74
C LEU A 79 -6.42 10.18 -8.06
N GLN A 80 -5.10 10.38 -8.09
CA GLN A 80 -4.28 10.08 -9.27
C GLN A 80 -4.14 8.58 -9.50
N VAL A 81 -3.91 7.81 -8.44
CA VAL A 81 -3.88 6.34 -8.52
C VAL A 81 -5.24 5.80 -8.97
N ALA A 82 -6.35 6.35 -8.48
CA ALA A 82 -7.69 5.99 -8.95
C ALA A 82 -7.91 6.35 -10.42
N ALA A 83 -7.43 7.52 -10.88
CA ALA A 83 -7.53 7.93 -12.28
C ALA A 83 -6.71 7.00 -13.20
N GLU A 84 -5.50 6.60 -12.79
CA GLU A 84 -4.68 5.62 -13.52
C GLU A 84 -5.36 4.24 -13.57
N ALA A 85 -5.96 3.80 -12.47
CA ALA A 85 -6.72 2.55 -12.42
C ALA A 85 -7.93 2.56 -13.38
N LEU A 86 -8.67 3.67 -13.45
CA LEU A 86 -9.77 3.85 -14.40
C LEU A 86 -9.30 3.85 -15.86
N ALA A 87 -8.08 4.32 -16.12
CA ALA A 87 -7.44 4.23 -17.43
C ALA A 87 -6.97 2.80 -17.77
N GLY A 88 -7.12 1.84 -16.84
CA GLY A 88 -6.83 0.42 -17.04
C GLY A 88 -5.35 0.08 -17.05
N LYS A 89 -4.45 1.02 -16.73
CA LYS A 89 -3.00 0.79 -16.72
C LYS A 89 -2.31 1.60 -15.61
N PRO A 90 -1.33 1.00 -14.90
CA PRO A 90 -0.54 1.75 -13.93
C PRO A 90 0.22 2.87 -14.64
N GLY A 91 0.10 4.09 -14.11
CA GLY A 91 0.84 5.25 -14.58
C GLY A 91 2.01 5.59 -13.65
N PRO A 92 2.66 6.74 -13.86
CA PRO A 92 3.84 7.14 -13.09
C PRO A 92 3.63 7.16 -11.59
N VAL A 93 2.44 7.56 -11.11
CA VAL A 93 2.15 7.68 -9.68
C VAL A 93 2.02 6.29 -9.05
N SER A 94 1.27 5.39 -9.68
CA SER A 94 1.15 4.00 -9.21
C SER A 94 2.50 3.27 -9.24
N MET A 95 3.32 3.52 -10.27
CA MET A 95 4.68 2.95 -10.35
C MET A 95 5.59 3.48 -9.23
N GLN A 96 5.51 4.77 -8.91
CA GLN A 96 6.27 5.35 -7.81
C GLN A 96 5.88 4.75 -6.46
N VAL A 97 4.57 4.64 -6.18
CA VAL A 97 4.05 4.00 -4.96
C VAL A 97 4.55 2.55 -4.87
N ALA A 98 4.46 1.79 -5.96
CA ALA A 98 4.94 0.41 -6.01
C ALA A 98 6.45 0.32 -5.74
N ALA A 99 7.27 1.17 -6.38
CA ALA A 99 8.71 1.20 -6.20
C ALA A 99 9.10 1.53 -4.75
N THR A 100 8.47 2.53 -4.15
CA THR A 100 8.68 2.88 -2.72
C THR A 100 8.33 1.71 -1.82
N CYS A 101 7.22 1.01 -2.10
CA CYS A 101 6.82 -0.14 -1.29
C CYS A 101 7.75 -1.34 -1.44
N ILE A 102 8.22 -1.63 -2.66
CA ILE A 102 9.23 -2.67 -2.89
C ILE A 102 10.50 -2.35 -2.10
N SER A 103 11.00 -1.11 -2.16
CA SER A 103 12.18 -0.68 -1.40
C SER A 103 12.00 -0.92 0.11
N LYS A 104 10.87 -0.48 0.68
CA LYS A 104 10.59 -0.67 2.11
C LYS A 104 10.50 -2.14 2.51
N LEU A 105 9.88 -2.97 1.68
CA LEU A 105 9.78 -4.42 1.94
C LEU A 105 11.16 -5.09 1.86
N MET A 106 11.99 -4.70 0.89
CA MET A 106 13.36 -5.20 0.77
C MET A 106 14.21 -4.79 1.98
N ASP A 107 14.13 -3.53 2.41
CA ASP A 107 14.85 -3.03 3.59
C ASP A 107 14.39 -3.76 4.86
N ALA A 108 13.09 -4.05 4.99
CA ALA A 108 12.55 -4.82 6.11
C ALA A 108 13.00 -6.30 6.08
N ALA A 109 13.13 -6.90 4.90
CA ALA A 109 13.57 -8.28 4.73
C ALA A 109 15.10 -8.44 4.86
N ARG A 110 15.87 -7.38 4.62
CA ARG A 110 17.33 -7.39 4.56
C ARG A 110 18.02 -8.07 5.75
N PRO A 111 17.64 -7.81 7.02
CA PRO A 111 18.27 -8.49 8.16
C PRO A 111 18.11 -10.01 8.13
N SER A 112 16.95 -10.50 7.68
CA SER A 112 16.69 -11.95 7.55
C SER A 112 17.41 -12.57 6.34
N TRP A 113 17.51 -11.82 5.25
CA TRP A 113 18.21 -12.25 4.04
C TRP A 113 19.71 -12.39 4.30
N ASP A 114 20.32 -11.39 4.93
CA ASP A 114 21.77 -11.36 5.20
C ASP A 114 22.20 -12.50 6.14
N GLN A 115 21.29 -12.95 7.03
CA GLN A 115 21.50 -14.11 7.89
C GLN A 115 21.40 -15.45 7.16
N GLN A 116 20.46 -15.59 6.22
CA GLN A 116 20.24 -16.84 5.48
C GLN A 116 21.20 -17.01 4.28
N PHE A 117 21.57 -15.90 3.65
CA PHE A 117 22.41 -15.87 2.45
C PHE A 117 23.53 -14.83 2.63
N PRO A 118 24.54 -15.11 3.47
CA PRO A 118 25.63 -14.19 3.68
C PRO A 118 26.37 -13.97 2.36
N LEU A 119 26.31 -12.73 1.85
CA LEU A 119 27.10 -12.29 0.72
C LEU A 119 28.57 -12.33 1.15
N ARG A 120 29.36 -13.24 0.57
CA ARG A 120 30.81 -13.28 0.73
C ARG A 120 31.47 -12.16 -0.05
#